data_AF-A0A949EG54-F1
#
_entry.id   AF-A0A949EG54-F1
#
_cell.length_a   1.000
_cell.length_b   1.000
_cell.length_c   1.000
_cell.angle_alpha   90.00
_cell.angle_beta   90.00
_cell.angle_gamma   90.00
#
_symmetry.space_group_name_H-M   'P 1'
#
loop_
_entity.id
_entity.type
_entity.pdbx_description
1 polymer ?
#
loop_
_entity_poly.entity_id
_entity_poly.type
_entity_poly.pdbx_seq_one_letter_code
_entity_poly.pdbx_strand_id
1 'polypeptide(L)' 'MPIRTALWKVGPQPVPLVESTLTKEQLLEEMIVKAPRLLSEEWMLIGRQEDTGYSGRIDLLAIAPDISWITKL' A
#
# COMPACT_ATOMS: atom_id res chain seq x y z
N MET A 1 29.48 11.86 0.69
CA MET A 1 29.02 10.85 1.67
C MET A 1 27.50 10.82 1.64
N PRO A 2 26.83 9.67 1.42
CA PRO A 2 25.37 9.63 1.38
C PRO A 2 24.80 9.66 2.80
N ILE A 3 23.93 10.62 3.07
CA ILE A 3 23.11 10.67 4.30
C ILE A 3 22.06 9.56 4.18
N ARG A 4 22.03 8.63 5.12
CA ARG A 4 20.98 7.60 5.22
C ARG A 4 19.95 8.06 6.24
N THR A 5 18.69 8.14 5.82
CA THR A 5 17.57 8.46 6.69
C THR A 5 17.05 7.16 7.33
N ALA A 6 16.94 7.12 8.66
CA ALA A 6 16.39 5.97 9.38
C ALA A 6 15.05 6.37 10.04
N LEU A 7 14.07 5.47 10.00
CA LEU A 7 12.79 5.64 10.67
C LEU A 7 12.82 5.01 12.06
N TRP A 8 12.17 5.64 13.02
CA TRP A 8 12.12 5.17 14.41
C TRP A 8 10.68 5.19 14.91
N LYS A 9 10.27 4.13 15.61
CA LYS A 9 9.01 4.12 16.35
C LYS A 9 9.19 4.93 17.64
N VAL A 10 8.39 5.98 17.80
CA VAL A 10 8.41 6.85 18.97
C VAL A 10 7.78 6.12 20.16
N GLY A 11 8.45 6.15 21.32
CA GLY A 11 7.99 5.53 22.56
C GLY A 11 9.01 5.75 23.69
N PRO A 12 8.74 5.24 24.92
CA PRO A 12 9.63 5.39 26.07
C PRO A 12 11.05 4.86 25.81
N GLN A 13 11.14 3.83 24.97
CA GLN A 13 12.37 3.35 24.38
C GLN A 13 12.20 3.38 22.85
N PRO A 14 12.83 4.33 22.14
CA PRO A 14 12.75 4.40 20.69
C PRO A 14 13.30 3.12 20.04
N VAL A 15 12.58 2.58 19.06
CA VAL A 15 12.98 1.36 18.34
C VAL A 15 13.21 1.71 16.87
N PRO A 16 14.40 1.42 16.30
CA PRO A 16 14.66 1.65 14.88
C PRO A 16 13.79 0.70 14.03
N LEU A 17 13.18 1.22 12.97
CA LEU A 17 12.46 0.41 12.00
C LEU A 17 13.47 -0.27 11.09
N VAL A 18 13.48 -1.60 11.11
CA VAL A 18 14.38 -2.39 10.27
C VAL A 18 13.83 -2.40 8.84
N GLU A 19 14.68 -2.08 7.87
CA GLU A 19 14.33 -2.23 6.45
C GLU A 19 14.03 -3.70 6.17
N SER A 20 12.90 -3.95 5.51
CA SER A 20 12.53 -5.29 5.05
C SER A 20 12.23 -5.22 3.55
N THR A 21 12.48 -6.32 2.86
CA THR A 21 12.15 -6.46 1.45
C THR A 21 10.85 -7.24 1.30
N LEU A 22 9.98 -6.77 0.41
CA LEU A 22 8.80 -7.52 0.01
C LEU A 22 9.25 -8.70 -0.87
N THR A 23 8.93 -9.92 -0.47
CA THR A 23 9.29 -11.11 -1.24
C THR A 23 8.44 -11.25 -2.50
N LYS A 24 7.19 -10.77 -2.47
CA LYS A 24 6.23 -10.80 -3.59
C LYS A 24 5.27 -9.62 -3.50
N GLU A 25 4.82 -9.15 -4.65
CA GLU A 25 3.80 -8.10 -4.79
C GLU A 25 2.47 -8.48 -4.13
N GLN A 26 2.09 -9.76 -4.24
CA GLN A 26 0.90 -10.32 -3.57
C GLN A 26 0.88 -10.07 -2.04
N LEU A 27 2.05 -10.05 -1.39
CA LEU A 27 2.13 -9.79 0.05
C LEU A 27 1.74 -8.34 0.36
N LEU A 28 2.16 -7.40 -0.49
CA LEU A 28 1.78 -6.00 -0.37
C LEU A 28 0.28 -5.82 -0.59
N GLU A 29 -0.30 -6.48 -1.60
CA GLU A 29 -1.75 -6.46 -1.81
C GLU A 29 -2.51 -6.93 -0.57
N GLU A 30 -2.11 -8.07 0.02
CA GLU A 30 -2.73 -8.59 1.23
C GLU A 30 -2.61 -7.61 2.41
N MET A 31 -1.47 -6.93 2.54
CA MET A 31 -1.27 -5.90 3.56
C MET A 31 -2.20 -4.70 3.34
N ILE A 32 -2.36 -4.24 2.11
CA ILE A 32 -3.26 -3.14 1.75
C ILE A 32 -4.72 -3.52 2.01
N VAL A 33 -5.14 -4.74 1.63
CA VAL A 33 -6.51 -5.22 1.91
C VAL A 33 -6.78 -5.30 3.41
N LYS A 34 -5.80 -5.75 4.21
CA LYS A 34 -5.93 -5.82 5.67
C LYS A 34 -5.88 -4.44 6.34
N ALA A 35 -5.13 -3.51 5.77
CA ALA A 35 -4.96 -2.16 6.31
C ALA A 35 -4.97 -1.11 5.18
N PRO A 36 -6.14 -0.75 4.63
CA PRO A 36 -6.24 0.22 3.52
C PRO A 36 -5.65 1.59 3.86
N ARG A 37 -5.68 1.95 5.16
CA ARG A 37 -5.06 3.16 5.72
C ARG A 37 -3.54 3.25 5.51
N LEU A 38 -2.89 2.15 5.14
CA LEU A 38 -1.48 2.13 4.77
C LEU A 38 -1.18 3.01 3.55
N LEU A 39 -2.16 3.22 2.68
CA LEU A 39 -2.04 4.07 1.49
C LEU A 39 -2.63 5.46 1.72
N SER A 40 -3.84 5.52 2.31
CA SER A 40 -4.49 6.76 2.71
C SER A 40 -5.64 6.46 3.68
N GLU A 41 -5.88 7.34 4.65
CA GLU A 41 -7.01 7.18 5.59
C GLU A 41 -8.38 7.24 4.91
N GLU A 42 -8.44 7.83 3.72
CA GLU A 42 -9.70 8.16 3.06
C GLU A 42 -9.97 7.32 1.81
N TRP A 43 -9.10 6.36 1.47
CA TRP A 43 -9.34 5.46 0.35
C TRP A 43 -10.33 4.36 0.73
N MET A 44 -11.31 4.16 -0.14
CA MET A 44 -12.25 3.06 -0.04
C MET A 44 -11.89 1.99 -1.07
N LEU A 45 -11.49 0.81 -0.60
CA LEU A 45 -11.26 -0.34 -1.47
C LEU A 45 -12.60 -0.88 -1.98
N ILE A 46 -12.76 -0.98 -3.29
CA ILE A 46 -14.03 -1.37 -3.94
C ILE A 46 -13.93 -2.60 -4.85
N GLY A 47 -12.73 -3.11 -5.13
CA GLY A 47 -12.53 -4.30 -5.94
C GLY A 47 -11.13 -4.90 -5.80
N ARG A 48 -11.01 -6.19 -6.11
CA ARG A 48 -9.74 -6.94 -6.05
C ARG A 48 -9.67 -7.94 -7.19
N GLN A 49 -8.57 -7.93 -7.93
CA GLN A 49 -8.34 -8.81 -9.08
C GLN A 49 -9.48 -8.76 -10.11
N GLU A 50 -9.97 -7.56 -10.39
CA GLU A 50 -11.06 -7.33 -11.33
C GLU A 50 -10.58 -7.53 -12.77
N ASP A 51 -11.35 -8.28 -13.56
CA ASP A 51 -11.09 -8.48 -14.98
C ASP A 51 -11.71 -7.33 -15.76
N THR A 52 -10.89 -6.60 -16.52
CA THR A 52 -11.36 -5.43 -17.28
C THR A 52 -12.02 -5.81 -18.61
N GLY A 53 -12.08 -7.10 -18.96
CA GLY A 53 -12.73 -7.59 -20.19
C GLY A 53 -11.99 -7.27 -21.50
N TYR A 54 -10.95 -6.42 -21.45
CA TYR A 54 -10.12 -6.00 -22.60
C TYR A 54 -8.64 -6.33 -22.40
N SER A 55 -8.32 -7.50 -21.85
CA SER A 55 -6.95 -8.02 -21.63
C SER A 55 -6.12 -7.30 -20.56
N GLY A 56 -6.75 -6.91 -19.45
CA GLY A 56 -6.06 -6.39 -18.27
C GLY A 56 -6.72 -6.83 -16.98
N ARG A 57 -5.93 -7.25 -15.99
CA ARG A 57 -6.39 -7.50 -14.62
C ARG A 57 -6.00 -6.31 -13.74
N ILE A 58 -6.92 -5.83 -12.93
CA ILE A 58 -6.67 -4.81 -11.91
C ILE A 58 -6.49 -5.53 -10.57
N ASP A 59 -5.30 -5.48 -9.98
CA ASP A 59 -5.03 -6.19 -8.73
C ASP A 59 -5.80 -5.59 -7.54
N LEU A 60 -5.86 -4.27 -7.43
CA LEU A 60 -6.69 -3.56 -6.45
C LEU A 60 -7.36 -2.34 -7.08
N LEU A 61 -8.64 -2.14 -6.76
CA LEU A 61 -9.42 -0.97 -7.16
C LEU A 61 -9.86 -0.21 -5.91
N ALA A 62 -9.49 1.07 -5.83
CA ALA A 62 -9.88 1.95 -4.74
C ALA A 62 -10.35 3.31 -5.28
N ILE A 63 -11.25 3.95 -4.53
CA ILE A 63 -11.72 5.31 -4.78
C ILE A 63 -11.15 6.22 -3.69
N ALA A 64 -10.50 7.30 -4.10
CA ALA A 64 -10.12 8.39 -3.23
C ALA A 64 -11.26 9.42 -3.07
N PRO A 65 -11.27 10.25 -2.01
CA PRO A 65 -12.37 11.21 -1.75
C PRO A 65 -12.54 12.29 -2.80
N ASP A 66 -11.46 12.60 -3.52
CA ASP A 66 -11.45 13.54 -4.66
C ASP A 66 -11.93 12.89 -5.96
N ILE A 67 -12.44 11.65 -5.90
CA ILE A 67 -12.95 10.86 -7.03
C ILE A 67 -11.83 10.48 -8.01
N SER A 68 -10.56 10.66 -7.64
CA SER A 68 -9.44 10.12 -8.41
C SER A 68 -9.43 8.59 -8.34
N TRP A 69 -9.17 7.96 -9.48
CA TRP A 69 -9.09 6.51 -9.60
C TRP A 69 -7.63 6.11 -9.62
N ILE A 70 -7.26 5.18 -8.74
CA ILE A 70 -5.90 4.67 -8.66
C ILE A 70 -5.92 3.29 -9.27
N THR A 71 -5.57 3.24 -10.55
CA THR A 71 -5.36 1.98 -11.26
C THR A 71 -3.87 1.71 -11.25
N LYS A 72 -3.46 0.70 -10.48
CA LYS A 72 -2.11 0.15 -10.33
C LYS A 72 -1.37 0.59 -9.06
N LEU A 73 -1.32 -0.33 -8.09
CA LEU A 73 -0.09 -0.67 -7.38
C LEU A 73 0.39 -1.98 -7.98
#